data_AF-A0A2V8GVN4-F1
#
_entry.id   AF-A0A2V8GVN4-F1
#
_cell.length_a   1.000
_cell.length_b   1.000
_cell.length_c   1.000
_cell.angle_alpha   90.00
_cell.angle_beta   90.00
_cell.angle_gamma   90.00
#
_symmetry.space_group_name_H-M   'P 1'
#
loop_
_entity.id
_entity.type
_entity.pdbx_description
1 polymer ?
#
loop_
_entity_poly.entity_id
_entity_poly.type
_entity_poly.pdbx_seq_one_letter_code
_entity_poly.pdbx_strand_id
1 'polypeptide(L)'
;MTLFRLQPPDTHRAVKVIDLDSATDADVVRLLGDVDEADLVLMLVSAGGNAEAAARIGRACSDRRVMTHTVIVRASAVSDEALARTLAQVRPWSLMVVVVNDDDYVDDILTSFR
;
A
#
# COMPACT_ATOMS: atom_id res chain seq x y z
N MET A 1 -5.37 8.47 -16.76
CA MET A 1 -4.06 8.38 -16.06
C MET A 1 -4.05 9.51 -15.04
N THR A 2 -4.67 9.26 -13.88
CA THR A 2 -4.94 10.28 -12.86
C THR A 2 -3.84 10.20 -11.83
N LEU A 3 -3.16 11.32 -11.60
CA LEU A 3 -2.05 11.44 -10.66
C LEU A 3 -2.64 11.72 -9.27
N PHE A 4 -2.56 10.75 -8.34
CA PHE A 4 -3.02 10.93 -6.97
C PHE A 4 -2.16 11.97 -6.24
N ARG A 5 -2.74 13.10 -5.80
CA ARG A 5 -2.05 14.05 -4.90
C ARG A 5 -2.21 13.58 -3.47
N LEU A 6 -1.16 12.97 -2.94
CA LEU A 6 -1.05 12.57 -1.53
C LEU A 6 -0.68 13.80 -0.68
N GLN A 7 -1.57 14.19 0.25
CA GLN A 7 -1.22 15.05 1.40
C GLN A 7 -1.51 14.24 2.66
N PRO A 8 -0.60 14.22 3.65
CA PRO A 8 -0.73 13.33 4.81
C PRO A 8 -1.98 13.69 5.65
N PRO A 9 -2.66 12.68 6.22
CA PRO A 9 -3.84 12.86 7.06
C PRO A 9 -3.57 13.60 8.38
N ASP A 10 -4.57 14.35 8.89
CA ASP A 10 -4.55 15.08 10.17
C ASP A 10 -5.01 14.19 11.35
N THR A 11 -4.47 12.97 11.39
CA THR A 11 -4.50 12.14 12.61
C THR A 11 -3.15 12.31 13.32
N HIS A 12 -3.11 12.24 14.65
CA HIS A 12 -1.84 12.13 15.39
C HIS A 12 -0.98 10.90 14.98
N ARG A 13 -1.43 10.10 14.00
CA ARG A 13 -0.71 9.00 13.38
C ARG A 13 -0.12 9.43 12.04
N ALA A 14 1.19 9.32 11.89
CA ALA A 14 1.87 9.50 10.62
C ALA A 14 1.60 8.31 9.69
N VAL A 15 0.50 8.39 8.93
CA VAL A 15 0.16 7.40 7.90
C VAL A 15 0.94 7.72 6.61
N LYS A 16 1.78 6.79 6.15
CA LYS A 16 2.47 6.89 4.86
C LYS A 16 1.79 5.97 3.85
N VAL A 17 1.25 6.56 2.78
CA VAL A 17 0.57 5.84 1.71
C VAL A 17 1.53 5.65 0.54
N ILE A 18 1.53 4.45 -0.05
CA ILE A 18 2.39 4.11 -1.17
C ILE A 18 1.57 3.39 -2.21
N ASP A 19 1.56 3.92 -3.42
CA ASP A 19 1.12 3.20 -4.60
C ASP A 19 2.26 2.33 -5.12
N LEU A 20 2.14 1.01 -4.97
CA LEU A 20 3.15 0.04 -5.38
C LEU A 20 3.27 -0.07 -6.91
N ASP A 21 2.22 0.27 -7.65
CA ASP A 21 2.23 0.18 -9.11
C ASP A 21 3.06 1.31 -9.74
N SER A 22 3.14 2.46 -9.07
CA SER A 22 3.94 3.61 -9.52
C SER A 22 5.24 3.81 -8.74
N ALA A 23 5.48 3.04 -7.67
CA ALA A 23 6.68 3.14 -6.85
C ALA A 23 7.96 2.86 -7.65
N THR A 24 8.86 3.84 -7.68
CA THR A 24 10.21 3.65 -8.21
C THR A 24 11.16 3.13 -7.14
N ASP A 25 12.34 2.64 -7.53
CA ASP A 25 13.39 2.29 -6.57
C ASP A 25 13.79 3.46 -5.66
N ALA A 26 13.74 4.68 -6.18
CA ALA A 26 14.01 5.88 -5.41
C ALA A 26 12.93 6.12 -4.35
N ASP A 27 11.66 5.89 -4.69
CA ASP A 27 10.54 6.00 -3.74
C ASP A 27 10.66 4.95 -2.63
N VAL A 28 11.02 3.72 -2.99
CA VAL A 28 11.28 2.66 -2.02
C VAL A 28 12.44 3.05 -1.10
N VAL A 29 13.58 3.51 -1.63
CA VAL A 29 14.73 3.92 -0.80
C VAL A 29 14.39 5.09 0.12
N ARG A 30 13.68 6.11 -0.39
CA ARG A 30 13.25 7.26 0.42
C ARG A 30 12.33 6.80 1.55
N LEU A 31 11.33 5.98 1.23
CA LEU A 31 10.44 5.44 2.24
C LEU A 31 11.21 4.62 3.28
N LEU A 32 12.16 3.78 2.86
CA LEU A 32 13.04 3.05 3.75
C LEU A 32 13.86 3.97 4.67
N GLY A 33 14.17 5.20 4.27
CA GLY A 33 14.76 6.19 5.17
C GLY A 33 13.80 6.69 6.24
N ASP A 34 12.53 6.85 5.88
CA ASP A 34 11.54 7.55 6.70
C ASP A 34 10.51 6.63 7.39
N VAL A 35 10.66 5.29 7.30
CA VAL A 35 9.72 4.34 7.93
C VAL A 35 9.64 4.53 9.44
N ASP A 36 10.74 4.90 10.11
CA ASP A 36 10.79 5.08 11.56
C ASP A 36 9.86 6.18 12.08
N GLU A 37 9.44 7.10 11.21
CA GLU A 37 8.50 8.18 11.54
C GLU A 37 7.04 7.79 11.30
N ALA A 38 6.76 6.62 10.71
CA ALA A 38 5.41 6.20 10.36
C ALA A 38 4.76 5.35 11.45
N ASP A 39 3.52 5.64 11.79
CA ASP A 39 2.70 4.77 12.65
C ASP A 39 2.05 3.64 11.83
N LEU A 40 1.80 3.91 10.56
CA LEU A 40 1.15 3.01 9.62
C LEU A 40 1.70 3.25 8.21
N VAL A 41 2.08 2.18 7.53
CA VAL A 41 2.28 2.17 6.08
C VAL A 41 1.06 1.51 5.43
N LEU A 42 0.41 2.26 4.55
CA LEU A 42 -0.70 1.78 3.73
C LEU A 42 -0.18 1.55 2.31
N MET A 43 -0.07 0.28 1.91
CA MET A 43 0.29 -0.11 0.55
C MET A 43 -0.98 -0.21 -0.31
N LEU A 44 -0.99 0.50 -1.42
CA LEU A 44 -2.01 0.44 -2.46
C LEU A 44 -1.43 -0.33 -3.65
N VAL A 45 -2.18 -1.26 -4.21
CA VAL A 45 -1.74 -2.01 -5.39
C VAL A 45 -2.93 -2.51 -6.18
N SER A 46 -2.82 -2.49 -7.50
CA SER A 46 -3.79 -3.13 -8.38
C SER A 46 -3.60 -4.65 -8.33
N ALA A 47 -4.70 -5.41 -8.40
CA ALA A 47 -4.62 -6.85 -8.55
C ALA A 47 -3.91 -7.20 -9.87
N GLY A 48 -2.81 -7.95 -9.78
CA GLY A 48 -1.93 -8.24 -10.91
C GLY A 48 -0.89 -7.17 -11.21
N GLY A 49 -0.83 -6.11 -10.40
CA GLY A 49 0.15 -5.04 -10.46
C GLY A 49 1.50 -5.39 -9.83
N ASN A 50 2.33 -4.38 -9.59
CA ASN A 50 3.70 -4.54 -9.11
C ASN A 50 3.77 -4.63 -7.58
N ALA A 51 3.44 -5.80 -7.03
CA ALA A 51 3.58 -6.04 -5.59
C ALA A 51 5.00 -6.47 -5.16
N GLU A 52 6.01 -6.48 -6.04
CA GLU A 52 7.38 -6.88 -5.69
C GLU A 52 8.00 -5.93 -4.65
N ALA A 53 7.71 -4.63 -4.78
CA ALA A 53 8.11 -3.61 -3.81
C ALA A 53 7.55 -3.87 -2.39
N ALA A 54 6.43 -4.59 -2.27
CA ALA A 54 5.84 -4.94 -0.98
C ALA A 54 6.78 -5.75 -0.09
N ALA A 55 7.62 -6.62 -0.68
CA ALA A 55 8.57 -7.40 0.10
C ALA A 55 9.67 -6.55 0.74
N ARG A 56 10.15 -5.53 0.02
CA ARG A 56 11.18 -4.60 0.51
C ARG A 56 10.62 -3.67 1.57
N ILE A 57 9.47 -3.06 1.27
CA ILE A 57 8.77 -2.15 2.19
C ILE A 57 8.32 -2.91 3.44
N GLY A 58 7.63 -4.03 3.25
CA GLY A 58 7.10 -4.86 4.32
C GLY A 58 8.17 -5.40 5.27
N ARG A 59 9.33 -5.80 4.74
CA ARG A 59 10.47 -6.19 5.58
C ARG A 59 10.95 -5.04 6.47
N ALA A 60 11.14 -3.86 5.89
CA ALA A 60 11.60 -2.71 6.65
C ALA A 60 10.59 -2.23 7.69
N CYS A 61 9.30 -2.26 7.37
CA CYS A 61 8.24 -2.00 8.35
C CYS A 61 8.27 -3.03 9.48
N SER A 62 8.44 -4.32 9.16
CA SER A 62 8.53 -5.38 10.16
C SER A 62 9.74 -5.21 11.09
N ASP A 63 10.92 -4.94 10.53
CA ASP A 63 12.16 -4.72 11.29
C ASP A 63 12.02 -3.54 12.28
N ARG A 64 11.26 -2.52 11.89
CA ARG A 64 11.00 -1.30 12.68
C ARG A 64 9.73 -1.33 13.52
N ARG A 65 8.95 -2.42 13.44
CA ARG A 65 7.66 -2.60 14.11
C ARG A 65 6.59 -1.57 13.71
N VAL A 66 6.64 -1.10 12.47
CA VAL A 66 5.63 -0.23 11.89
C VAL A 66 4.48 -1.07 11.34
N MET A 67 3.25 -0.69 11.67
CA MET A 67 2.07 -1.40 11.17
C MET A 67 1.98 -1.28 9.65
N THR A 68 1.64 -2.38 8.99
CA THR A 68 1.50 -2.41 7.53
C THR A 68 0.11 -2.92 7.18
N HIS A 69 -0.63 -2.15 6.39
CA HIS A 69 -1.92 -2.55 5.83
C HIS A 69 -1.83 -2.48 4.31
N THR A 70 -2.57 -3.34 3.61
CA THR A 70 -2.62 -3.31 2.15
C THR A 70 -4.06 -3.19 1.66
N VAL A 71 -4.28 -2.31 0.69
CA VAL A 71 -5.51 -2.27 -0.10
C VAL A 71 -5.16 -2.74 -1.52
N ILE A 72 -5.86 -3.77 -1.97
CA ILE A 72 -5.76 -4.28 -3.33
C ILE A 72 -6.98 -3.79 -4.10
N VAL A 73 -6.77 -3.01 -5.16
CA VAL A 73 -7.83 -2.63 -6.09
C VAL A 73 -7.96 -3.69 -7.16
N ARG A 74 -9.14 -4.30 -7.27
CA ARG A 74 -9.44 -5.34 -8.24
C ARG A 74 -10.45 -4.83 -9.28
N ALA A 75 -9.97 -4.45 -10.45
CA ALA A 75 -10.85 -4.21 -11.59
C ALA A 75 -11.57 -5.52 -12.02
N SER A 76 -12.80 -5.40 -12.53
CA SER A 76 -13.65 -6.56 -12.86
C SER A 76 -13.05 -7.54 -13.86
N ALA A 77 -12.15 -7.07 -14.72
CA ALA A 77 -11.47 -7.87 -15.74
C ALA A 77 -10.26 -8.68 -15.19
N VAL A 78 -9.85 -8.47 -13.93
CA VAL A 78 -8.68 -9.14 -13.37
C VAL A 78 -9.02 -10.56 -12.91
N SER A 79 -8.19 -11.52 -13.35
CA SER A 79 -8.33 -12.94 -13.02
C SER A 79 -8.03 -13.23 -11.54
N ASP A 80 -8.65 -14.28 -11.00
CA ASP A 80 -8.39 -14.74 -9.63
C ASP A 80 -6.92 -15.13 -9.43
N GLU A 81 -6.26 -15.62 -10.48
CA GLU A 81 -4.84 -15.97 -10.44
C GLU A 81 -3.94 -14.73 -10.22
N ALA A 82 -4.25 -13.62 -10.90
CA ALA A 82 -3.53 -12.36 -10.72
C ALA A 82 -3.74 -11.79 -9.31
N LEU A 83 -4.96 -11.88 -8.77
CA LEU A 83 -5.25 -11.53 -7.38
C LEU A 83 -4.48 -12.44 -6.40
N ALA A 84 -4.48 -13.75 -6.63
CA ALA A 84 -3.79 -14.72 -5.77
C ALA A 84 -2.28 -14.46 -5.70
N ARG A 85 -1.65 -14.15 -6.83
CA ARG A 85 -0.23 -13.74 -6.87
C ARG A 85 0.03 -12.47 -6.06
N THR A 86 -0.82 -11.46 -6.23
CA THR A 86 -0.71 -10.20 -5.47
C THR A 86 -0.85 -10.44 -3.97
N LEU A 87 -1.86 -11.21 -3.57
CA LEU A 87 -2.08 -11.62 -2.18
C LEU A 87 -0.88 -12.35 -1.59
N ALA A 88 -0.27 -13.27 -2.33
CA ALA A 88 0.89 -14.02 -1.87
C ALA A 88 2.09 -13.11 -1.56
N GLN A 89 2.25 -12.01 -2.30
CA GLN A 89 3.34 -11.05 -2.09
C GLN A 89 3.10 -10.12 -0.90
N VAL A 90 1.86 -9.68 -0.66
CA VAL A 90 1.55 -8.68 0.38
C VAL A 90 1.18 -9.27 1.74
N ARG A 91 0.63 -10.50 1.78
CA ARG A 91 0.16 -11.16 3.01
C ARG A 91 1.22 -11.36 4.09
N PRO A 92 2.47 -11.74 3.78
CA PRO A 92 3.48 -11.94 4.82
C PRO A 92 3.79 -10.69 5.64
N TRP A 93 3.49 -9.51 5.09
CA TRP A 93 3.87 -8.21 5.66
C TRP A 93 2.70 -7.46 6.26
N SER A 94 1.48 -7.74 5.79
CA SER A 94 0.30 -6.95 6.10
C SER A 94 -0.45 -7.54 7.29
N LEU A 95 -0.75 -6.70 8.28
CA LEU A 95 -1.64 -7.04 9.39
C LEU A 95 -3.10 -7.12 8.95
N MET A 96 -3.45 -6.35 7.92
CA MET A 96 -4.76 -6.38 7.27
C MET A 96 -4.58 -6.25 5.76
N VAL A 97 -5.34 -7.02 5.00
CA VAL A 97 -5.45 -6.87 3.55
C VAL A 97 -6.92 -6.68 3.18
N VAL A 98 -7.22 -5.59 2.49
CA VAL A 98 -8.55 -5.26 1.98
C VAL A 98 -8.52 -5.42 0.47
N VAL A 99 -9.53 -6.08 -0.10
CA VAL A 99 -9.71 -6.15 -1.56
C VAL A 99 -10.95 -5.37 -1.92
N VAL A 100 -10.81 -4.40 -2.80
CA VAL A 100 -11.86 -3.45 -3.19
C VAL A 100 -12.05 -3.54 -4.69
N ASN A 101 -13.28 -3.40 -5.17
CA ASN A 101 -13.58 -3.53 -6.61
C ASN A 101 -13.69 -2.17 -7.32
N ASP A 102 -13.56 -1.08 -6.56
CA ASP A 102 -13.76 0.30 -7.03
C ASP A 102 -12.64 1.19 -6.48
N ASP A 103 -12.09 2.03 -7.35
CA ASP A 103 -11.06 3.02 -7.01
C ASP A 103 -11.62 4.11 -6.10
N ASP A 104 -12.91 4.45 -6.24
CA ASP A 104 -13.57 5.50 -5.42
C ASP A 104 -13.53 5.13 -3.93
N TYR A 105 -13.51 3.83 -3.61
CA TYR A 105 -13.41 3.34 -2.24
C TYR A 105 -12.03 3.59 -1.61
N VAL A 106 -10.98 3.70 -2.43
CA VAL A 106 -9.63 4.05 -1.94
C VAL A 106 -9.63 5.49 -1.46
N ASP A 107 -10.22 6.41 -2.20
CA ASP A 107 -10.31 7.82 -1.81
C ASP A 107 -11.10 8.03 -0.51
N ASP A 108 -12.17 7.25 -0.31
CA ASP A 108 -12.94 7.25 0.94
C ASP A 108 -12.10 6.72 2.12
N ILE A 109 -11.36 5.62 1.93
CA ILE A 109 -10.43 5.11 2.96
C ILE A 109 -9.39 6.17 3.30
N LEU A 110 -8.76 6.78 2.28
CA LEU A 110 -7.71 7.78 2.49
C LEU A 110 -8.26 9.02 3.20
N THR A 111 -9.48 9.43 2.86
CA THR A 111 -10.17 10.53 3.53
C THR A 111 -10.53 10.19 4.98
N SER A 112 -10.80 8.92 5.30
CA SER A 112 -11.11 8.49 6.68
C SER A 112 -9.95 8.62 7.66
N PHE A 113 -8.71 8.72 7.16
CA PHE A 113 -7.55 8.99 7.99
C PHE A 113 -7.38 10.48 8.31
N ARG A 114 -8.04 11.38 7.57
CA ARG A 114 -8.01 12.84 7.79
C ARG A 114 -8.87 13.24 8.97
#